data_AF-A0A847B2H8-F1
#
_entry.id   AF-A0A847B2H8-F1
#
_cell.length_a   1.000
_cell.length_b   1.000
_cell.length_c   1.000
_cell.angle_alpha   90.00
_cell.angle_beta   90.00
_cell.angle_gamma   90.00
#
_symmetry.space_group_name_H-M   'P 1'
#
loop_
_entity.id
_entity.type
_entity.pdbx_description
1 polymer ?
#
loop_
_entity_poly.entity_id
_entity_poly.type
_entity_poly.pdbx_seq_one_letter_code
_entity_poly.pdbx_strand_id
1 'polypeptide(L)'
;MNNIENALDNLEREIMNSELVKEYFRLRALIGENEELKALKIKVNAAQVALSLSMADEQEHALKKAEYENLLAVYDNHPLVANFTSIQSEVHNFLKNIADLLD
;
A
#
# COMPACT_ATOMS: atom_id res chain seq x y z
N MET A 1 -15.92 31.31 -11.38
CA MET A 1 -15.69 29.89 -11.68
C MET A 1 -16.35 29.56 -13.01
N ASN A 2 -15.58 28.97 -13.91
CA ASN A 2 -16.05 28.43 -15.19
C ASN A 2 -16.89 27.16 -14.92
N ASN A 3 -17.87 26.85 -15.77
CA ASN A 3 -18.64 25.60 -15.73
C ASN A 3 -17.75 24.34 -15.66
N ILE A 4 -16.56 24.39 -16.28
CA ILE A 4 -15.57 23.30 -16.24
C ILE A 4 -14.98 23.11 -14.85
N GLU A 5 -14.60 24.19 -14.16
CA GLU A 5 -14.06 24.12 -12.79
C GLU A 5 -15.10 23.53 -11.83
N ASN A 6 -16.36 23.97 -11.93
CA ASN A 6 -17.45 23.42 -11.13
C ASN A 6 -17.70 21.93 -11.41
N ALA A 7 -17.53 21.49 -12.66
CA ALA A 7 -17.68 20.08 -13.04
C ALA A 7 -16.56 19.21 -12.47
N LEU A 8 -15.31 19.70 -12.49
CA LEU A 8 -14.16 19.02 -11.91
C LEU A 8 -14.27 18.93 -10.38
N ASP A 9 -14.69 20.00 -9.71
CA ASP A 9 -14.93 19.99 -8.26
C ASP A 9 -16.01 18.98 -7.86
N ASN A 10 -17.07 18.86 -8.67
CA ASN A 10 -18.11 17.86 -8.43
C ASN A 10 -17.59 16.43 -8.65
N LEU A 11 -16.81 16.20 -9.71
CA LEU A 11 -16.19 14.91 -9.98
C LEU A 11 -15.25 14.48 -8.83
N GLU A 12 -14.44 15.40 -8.31
CA GLU A 12 -13.59 15.14 -7.15
C GLU A 12 -14.41 14.69 -5.93
N ARG A 13 -15.51 15.41 -5.63
CA ARG A 13 -16.40 15.04 -4.52
C ARG A 13 -17.05 13.68 -4.73
N GLU A 14 -17.46 13.34 -5.95
CA GLU A 14 -18.05 12.04 -6.26
C GLU A 14 -17.02 10.91 -6.10
N ILE A 15 -15.79 11.10 -6.58
CA ILE A 15 -14.68 10.16 -6.38
C ILE A 15 -14.44 9.94 -4.88
N MET A 16 -14.31 11.02 -4.11
CA MET A 16 -14.06 10.94 -2.66
C MET A 16 -15.22 10.31 -1.88
N ASN A 17 -16.45 10.42 -2.38
CA ASN A 17 -17.62 9.79 -1.79
C ASN A 17 -17.91 8.38 -2.29
N SER A 18 -17.13 7.87 -3.26
CA SER A 18 -17.28 6.49 -3.71
C SER A 18 -16.94 5.50 -2.61
N GLU A 19 -17.70 4.40 -2.53
CA GLU A 19 -17.48 3.36 -1.51
C GLU A 19 -16.08 2.75 -1.62
N LEU A 20 -15.55 2.64 -2.85
CA LEU A 20 -14.20 2.15 -3.11
C LEU A 20 -13.12 3.04 -2.45
N VAL A 21 -13.20 4.36 -2.62
CA VAL A 21 -12.24 5.30 -2.03
C VAL A 21 -12.40 5.38 -0.51
N LYS A 22 -13.63 5.33 0.01
CA LYS A 22 -13.87 5.25 1.45
C LYS A 22 -13.25 3.99 2.06
N GLU A 23 -13.44 2.85 1.42
CA GLU A 23 -12.90 1.57 1.88
C GLU A 23 -11.37 1.57 1.88
N TYR A 24 -10.75 2.18 0.87
CA TYR A 24 -9.30 2.39 0.83
C TYR A 24 -8.80 3.16 2.06
N PHE A 25 -9.43 4.29 2.38
CA PHE A 25 -9.03 5.09 3.54
C PHE A 25 -9.31 4.36 4.86
N ARG A 26 -10.41 3.61 4.95
CA ARG A 26 -10.74 2.79 6.13
C ARG A 26 -9.68 1.73 6.38
N LEU A 27 -9.31 0.95 5.37
CA LEU A 27 -8.28 -0.09 5.49
C LEU A 27 -6.91 0.51 5.79
N ARG A 28 -6.56 1.64 5.17
CA ARG A 28 -5.32 2.37 5.46
C ARG A 28 -5.24 2.78 6.93
N ALA A 29 -6.34 3.31 7.50
CA ALA A 29 -6.41 3.68 8.90
C ALA A 29 -6.26 2.45 9.82
N LEU A 30 -6.98 1.37 9.52
CA LEU A 30 -6.88 0.12 10.30
C LEU A 30 -5.47 -0.48 10.30
N ILE A 31 -4.77 -0.46 9.17
CA ILE A 31 -3.35 -0.87 9.11
C ILE A 31 -2.50 0.08 9.96
N GLY A 32 -2.73 1.38 9.86
CA GLY A 32 -2.02 2.41 10.62
C GLY A 32 -2.28 2.38 12.13
N GLU A 33 -3.35 1.74 12.58
CA GLU A 33 -3.71 1.58 14.01
C GLU A 33 -3.32 0.20 14.56
N ASN A 34 -3.03 -0.77 13.69
CA ASN A 34 -2.70 -2.13 14.09
C ASN A 34 -1.25 -2.23 14.60
N GLU A 35 -1.09 -2.40 15.92
CA GLU A 35 0.22 -2.50 16.57
C GLU A 35 1.05 -3.72 16.15
N GLU A 36 0.39 -4.85 15.82
CA GLU A 36 1.08 -6.04 15.33
C GLU A 36 1.71 -5.77 13.97
N LEU A 37 0.98 -5.15 13.05
CA LEU A 37 1.47 -4.75 11.73
C LEU A 37 2.56 -3.70 11.82
N LYS A 38 2.46 -2.74 12.75
CA LYS A 38 3.55 -1.77 13.01
C LYS A 38 4.82 -2.49 13.46
N ALA A 39 4.72 -3.37 14.45
CA ALA A 39 5.86 -4.13 14.95
C ALA A 39 6.47 -5.02 13.86
N LEU A 40 5.63 -5.66 13.05
CA LEU A 40 6.08 -6.47 11.93
C LEU A 40 6.76 -5.63 10.84
N LYS A 41 6.23 -4.46 10.51
CA LYS A 41 6.85 -3.54 9.54
C LYS A 41 8.22 -3.07 10.01
N ILE A 42 8.39 -2.79 11.30
CA ILE A 42 9.70 -2.46 11.89
C ILE A 42 10.68 -3.63 11.69
N LYS A 43 10.26 -4.87 11.94
CA LYS A 43 11.09 -6.06 11.72
C LYS A 43 11.47 -6.23 10.25
N VAL A 44 10.52 -6.08 9.33
CA VAL A 44 10.78 -6.14 7.87
C VAL A 44 11.82 -5.09 7.47
N ASN A 45 11.67 -3.85 7.92
CA ASN A 45 12.62 -2.77 7.62
C ASN A 45 14.01 -3.07 8.20
N ALA A 46 14.10 -3.58 9.44
CA ALA A 46 15.37 -3.96 10.05
C ALA A 46 16.05 -5.11 9.28
N ALA A 47 15.28 -6.12 8.86
CA ALA A 47 15.78 -7.22 8.04
C ALA A 47 16.26 -6.74 6.66
N GLN A 48 15.57 -5.77 6.04
CA GLN A 48 15.99 -5.17 4.78
C GLN A 48 17.34 -4.43 4.90
N VAL A 49 17.54 -3.71 6.00
CA VAL A 49 18.82 -3.04 6.30
C VAL A 49 19.92 -4.09 6.51
N ALA A 50 19.65 -5.13 7.30
CA ALA A 50 20.61 -6.21 7.53
C ALA A 50 20.98 -6.94 6.23
N LEU A 51 20.00 -7.21 5.36
CA LEU A 51 20.21 -7.76 4.02
C LEU A 51 21.14 -6.88 3.18
N SER A 52 20.92 -5.56 3.19
CA SER A 52 21.75 -4.61 2.44
C SER A 52 23.19 -4.58 2.97
N LEU A 53 23.38 -4.70 4.28
CA LEU A 53 24.72 -4.70 4.90
C LEU A 53 25.49 -6.01 4.67
N SER A 54 24.78 -7.13 4.54
CA SER A 54 25.37 -8.46 4.32
C SER A 54 25.90 -8.69 2.89
N MET A 55 25.73 -7.76 1.95
CA MET A 55 26.09 -7.96 0.53
C MET A 55 27.56 -8.30 0.26
N ALA A 56 28.45 -8.05 1.22
CA ALA A 56 29.87 -8.36 1.11
C ALA A 56 30.21 -9.84 1.40
N ASP A 57 29.33 -10.58 2.07
CA ASP A 57 29.49 -12.00 2.40
C ASP A 57 28.30 -12.78 1.82
N GLU A 58 28.57 -13.63 0.83
CA GLU A 58 27.53 -14.37 0.11
C GLU A 58 26.73 -15.32 1.02
N GLN A 59 27.39 -15.94 2.00
CA GLN A 59 26.74 -16.88 2.92
C GLN A 59 25.86 -16.12 3.92
N GLU A 60 26.36 -15.02 4.49
CA GLU A 60 25.56 -14.15 5.35
C GLU A 60 24.38 -13.54 4.59
N HIS A 61 24.61 -13.09 3.34
CA HIS A 61 23.58 -12.51 2.49
C HIS A 61 22.44 -13.48 2.20
N ALA A 62 22.77 -14.75 1.91
CA ALA A 62 21.76 -15.78 1.69
C ALA A 62 20.87 -16.00 2.93
N LEU A 63 21.46 -16.01 4.13
CA LEU A 63 20.71 -16.14 5.38
C LEU A 63 19.81 -14.93 5.64
N LYS A 64 20.34 -13.71 5.46
CA LYS A 64 19.58 -12.47 5.65
C LYS A 64 18.48 -12.29 4.61
N LYS A 65 18.68 -12.79 3.40
CA LYS A 65 17.67 -12.79 2.35
C LYS A 65 16.49 -13.68 2.74
N ALA A 66 16.74 -14.90 3.20
CA ALA A 66 15.69 -15.81 3.65
C ALA A 66 14.91 -15.24 4.86
N GLU A 67 15.60 -14.60 5.80
CA GLU A 67 14.97 -13.92 6.96
C GLU A 67 14.04 -12.78 6.50
N TYR A 68 14.54 -11.92 5.60
CA TYR A 68 13.76 -10.81 5.04
C TYR A 68 12.54 -11.30 4.26
N GLU A 69 12.70 -12.29 3.37
CA GLU A 69 11.62 -12.84 2.55
C GLU A 69 10.52 -13.47 3.41
N ASN A 70 10.89 -14.17 4.49
CA ASN A 70 9.91 -14.74 5.41
C ASN A 70 9.12 -13.65 6.15
N LEU A 71 9.82 -12.66 6.74
CA LEU A 71 9.15 -11.54 7.43
C LEU A 71 8.24 -10.74 6.50
N LEU A 72 8.69 -10.51 5.27
CA LEU A 72 7.91 -9.82 4.24
C LEU A 72 6.65 -10.63 3.88
N ALA A 73 6.79 -11.95 3.66
CA ALA A 73 5.65 -12.81 3.37
C ALA A 73 4.63 -12.83 4.52
N VAL A 74 5.06 -12.82 5.79
CA VAL A 74 4.13 -12.73 6.93
C VAL A 74 3.39 -11.39 6.94
N TYR A 75 4.06 -10.29 6.59
CA TYR A 75 3.45 -8.97 6.52
C TYR A 75 2.45 -8.86 5.38
N ASP A 76 2.86 -9.26 4.17
CA ASP A 76 2.04 -9.13 2.96
C ASP A 76 0.81 -10.04 2.98
N ASN A 77 0.93 -11.23 3.60
CA ASN A 77 -0.19 -12.17 3.74
C ASN A 77 -1.11 -11.85 4.93
N HIS A 78 -0.82 -10.81 5.73
CA HIS A 78 -1.74 -10.41 6.78
C HIS A 78 -3.07 -9.95 6.16
N PRO A 79 -4.25 -10.42 6.64
CA PRO A 79 -5.53 -10.17 5.98
C PRO A 79 -5.82 -8.70 5.68
N LEU A 80 -5.51 -7.80 6.61
CA LEU A 80 -5.67 -6.35 6.37
C LEU A 80 -4.78 -5.82 5.24
N VAL A 81 -3.53 -6.27 5.15
CA VAL A 81 -2.56 -5.83 4.14
C VAL A 81 -2.93 -6.39 2.76
N ALA A 82 -3.30 -7.67 2.71
CA ALA A 82 -3.78 -8.32 1.49
C ALA A 82 -5.04 -7.62 0.95
N ASN A 83 -6.04 -7.37 1.82
CA ASN A 83 -7.25 -6.66 1.44
C ASN A 83 -6.95 -5.23 0.98
N PHE A 84 -6.08 -4.51 1.69
CA PHE A 84 -5.68 -3.17 1.30
C PHE A 84 -4.98 -3.15 -0.06
N THR A 85 -4.14 -4.13 -0.35
CA THR A 85 -3.44 -4.26 -1.64
C THR A 85 -4.42 -4.46 -2.80
N SER A 86 -5.48 -5.26 -2.60
CA SER A 86 -6.56 -5.41 -3.58
C SER A 86 -7.26 -4.09 -3.84
N ILE A 87 -7.73 -3.44 -2.77
CA ILE A 87 -8.46 -2.17 -2.85
C ILE A 87 -7.58 -1.05 -3.43
N GLN A 88 -6.29 -1.02 -3.11
CA GLN A 88 -5.35 -0.07 -3.68
C GLN A 88 -5.24 -0.23 -5.20
N SER A 89 -5.20 -1.47 -5.70
CA SER A 89 -5.17 -1.76 -7.14
C SER A 89 -6.49 -1.36 -7.82
N GLU A 90 -7.62 -1.62 -7.17
CA GLU A 90 -8.94 -1.21 -7.66
C GLU A 90 -9.09 0.31 -7.73
N VAL A 91 -8.68 1.04 -6.68
CA VAL A 91 -8.65 2.52 -6.68
C VAL A 91 -7.74 3.04 -7.77
N HIS A 92 -6.55 2.46 -7.96
CA HIS A 92 -5.64 2.88 -9.02
C HIS A 92 -6.29 2.75 -10.41
N ASN A 93 -6.88 1.59 -10.70
CA ASN A 93 -7.57 1.37 -11.97
C ASN A 93 -8.78 2.29 -12.14
N PHE A 94 -9.55 2.52 -11.08
CA PHE A 94 -10.67 3.45 -11.08
C PHE A 94 -10.24 4.87 -11.44
N LEU A 95 -9.21 5.40 -10.77
CA LEU A 95 -8.68 6.74 -11.03
C LEU A 95 -8.05 6.85 -12.42
N LYS A 96 -7.36 5.81 -12.88
CA LYS A 96 -6.78 5.75 -14.22
C LYS A 96 -7.87 5.83 -15.30
N ASN A 97 -8.95 5.06 -15.16
CA ASN A 97 -10.06 5.10 -16.11
C ASN A 97 -10.71 6.49 -16.19
N ILE A 98 -10.78 7.22 -15.06
CA ILE A 98 -11.27 8.60 -15.05
C ILE A 98 -10.30 9.53 -15.80
N ALA A 99 -9.00 9.40 -15.56
CA ALA A 99 -7.98 10.17 -16.28
C ALA A 99 -8.06 9.93 -17.79
N ASP A 100 -8.14 8.66 -18.20
CA ASP A 100 -8.24 8.26 -19.62
C ASP A 100 -9.53 8.79 -20.30
N LEU A 101 -10.58 9.12 -19.53
CA LEU A 101 -11.83 9.74 -20.06
C LEU A 101 -11.76 11.26 -20.17
N LEU A 102 -10.82 11.90 -19.47
CA LEU A 102 -10.65 13.36 -19.45
C LEU A 102 -9.59 13.84 -20.44
N ASP A 103 -8.74 12.93 -20.93
CA ASP A 103 -7.78 13.14 -22.03
C ASP A 103 -8.45 13.20 -23.41
#